data_AF-A0A4Q2Z406-F1
#
_entry.id   AF-A0A4Q2Z406-F1
#
_cell.length_a   1.000
_cell.length_b   1.000
_cell.length_c   1.000
_cell.angle_alpha   90.00
_cell.angle_beta   90.00
_cell.angle_gamma   90.00
#
_symmetry.space_group_name_H-M   'P 1'
#
loop_
_entity.id
_entity.type
_entity.pdbx_description
1 polymer ?
#
loop_
_entity_poly.entity_id
_entity_poly.type
_entity_poly.pdbx_seq_one_letter_code
_entity_poly.pdbx_strand_id
1 'polypeptide(L)'
;MRREGARASLRDLASAAGVSGPTLRHYFGDRQALIAAVLEECLRRGRPGLDAQRQSGLPLAASIHAYAADLVAAMTAEKSVRLGDMVALSLAEGFLDPAYSRPALDFILEPTLQGLEARLAEHAARGELREGVDLRMAALILVSPLMLACLHQQQLDGRHVRPLALDDLIESACEAFLHAFGQGDA
;
A
#
# COMPACT_ATOMS: atom_id res chain seq x y z
N MET A 1 9.39 -19.68 6.09
CA MET A 1 10.43 -19.44 5.06
C MET A 1 11.52 -18.58 5.67
N ARG A 2 12.77 -19.05 5.71
CA ARG A 2 13.91 -18.20 6.11
C ARG A 2 14.07 -17.10 5.06
N ARG A 3 14.03 -15.83 5.48
CA ARG A 3 14.53 -14.73 4.66
C ARG A 3 16.06 -14.81 4.69
N GLU A 4 16.65 -15.61 3.82
CA GLU A 4 18.07 -15.49 3.54
C GLU A 4 18.28 -14.11 2.91
N GLY A 5 19.14 -13.28 3.51
CA GLY A 5 19.31 -11.86 3.18
C GLY A 5 19.91 -11.55 1.81
N ALA A 6 19.91 -12.51 0.89
CA ALA A 6 20.32 -12.32 -0.50
C ALA A 6 19.08 -12.11 -1.38
N ARG A 7 19.11 -11.04 -2.19
CA ARG A 7 18.12 -10.77 -3.24
C ARG A 7 18.02 -12.00 -4.15
N ALA A 8 16.85 -12.63 -4.22
CA ALA A 8 16.65 -13.87 -4.98
C ALA A 8 17.11 -13.70 -6.44
N SER A 9 17.94 -14.62 -6.94
CA SER A 9 18.42 -14.57 -8.32
C SER A 9 17.34 -15.02 -9.31
N LEU A 10 17.51 -14.72 -10.60
CA LEU A 10 16.60 -15.21 -11.63
C LEU A 10 16.54 -16.75 -11.67
N ARG A 11 17.60 -17.43 -11.24
CA ARG A 11 17.65 -18.90 -11.13
C ARG A 11 16.78 -19.39 -9.96
N ASP A 12 16.82 -18.70 -8.83
CA ASP A 12 16.00 -19.03 -7.66
C ASP A 12 14.52 -18.82 -7.98
N LEU A 13 14.20 -17.74 -8.70
CA LEU A 13 12.85 -17.47 -9.19
C LEU A 13 12.37 -18.52 -10.20
N ALA A 14 13.25 -18.99 -11.11
CA ALA A 14 12.91 -20.07 -12.04
C ALA A 14 12.58 -21.37 -11.31
N SER A 15 13.43 -21.73 -10.33
CA SER A 15 13.24 -22.90 -9.49
C SER A 15 11.92 -22.82 -8.72
N ALA A 16 11.63 -21.69 -8.09
CA ALA A 16 10.40 -21.46 -7.34
C ALA A 16 9.14 -21.52 -8.24
N ALA A 17 9.25 -21.06 -9.49
CA ALA A 17 8.18 -21.12 -10.47
C ALA A 17 8.05 -22.47 -11.18
N GLY A 18 8.93 -23.45 -10.90
CA GLY A 18 8.90 -24.77 -11.53
C GLY A 18 9.28 -24.74 -13.02
N VAL A 19 10.03 -23.72 -13.47
CA VAL A 19 10.44 -23.55 -14.87
C VAL A 19 11.96 -23.46 -15.00
N SER A 20 12.47 -23.60 -16.23
CA SER A 20 13.91 -23.45 -16.48
C SER A 20 14.31 -21.97 -16.48
N GLY A 21 15.56 -21.68 -16.09
CA GLY A 21 16.14 -20.32 -16.21
C GLY A 21 16.07 -19.74 -17.63
N PRO A 22 16.37 -20.52 -18.69
CA PRO A 22 16.13 -20.09 -20.08
C PRO A 22 14.67 -19.72 -20.37
N THR A 23 13.69 -20.45 -19.83
CA THR A 23 12.26 -20.15 -20.02
C THR A 23 11.91 -18.78 -19.43
N LEU A 24 12.31 -18.49 -18.19
CA LEU A 24 12.07 -17.17 -17.59
C LEU A 24 12.75 -16.05 -18.39
N ARG A 25 14.00 -16.25 -18.83
CA ARG A 25 14.71 -15.28 -19.66
C ARG A 25 14.03 -15.04 -21.01
N HIS A 26 13.45 -16.08 -21.61
CA HIS A 26 12.74 -15.94 -22.87
C HIS A 26 11.51 -15.03 -22.75
N TYR A 27 10.73 -15.19 -21.67
CA TYR A 27 9.50 -14.41 -21.47
C TYR A 27 9.74 -13.01 -20.90
N PHE A 28 10.66 -12.89 -19.95
CA PHE A 28 10.82 -11.66 -19.17
C PHE A 28 12.16 -10.98 -19.42
N GLY A 29 13.10 -11.60 -20.14
CA GLY A 29 14.45 -11.07 -20.33
C GLY A 29 15.28 -11.20 -19.06
N ASP A 30 15.17 -10.24 -18.16
CA ASP A 30 15.95 -10.17 -16.93
C ASP A 30 15.07 -10.19 -15.66
N ARG A 31 15.73 -10.11 -14.50
CA ARG A 31 15.04 -10.07 -13.21
C ARG A 31 14.19 -8.81 -13.05
N GLN A 32 14.59 -7.68 -13.64
CA GLN A 32 13.89 -6.43 -13.50
C GLN A 32 12.56 -6.45 -14.21
N ALA A 33 12.56 -6.84 -15.48
CA ALA A 33 11.34 -6.99 -16.23
C ALA A 33 10.42 -8.09 -15.64
N LEU A 34 10.99 -9.16 -15.06
CA LEU A 34 10.20 -10.15 -14.32
C LEU A 34 9.50 -9.55 -13.08
N ILE A 35 10.23 -8.83 -12.22
CA ILE A 35 9.66 -8.24 -11.01
C ILE A 35 8.64 -7.14 -11.35
N ALA A 36 8.92 -6.32 -12.38
CA ALA A 36 7.97 -5.33 -12.87
C ALA A 36 6.66 -6.01 -13.34
N ALA A 37 6.75 -7.10 -14.11
CA ALA A 37 5.59 -7.86 -14.55
C ALA A 37 4.81 -8.50 -13.37
N VAL A 38 5.52 -8.94 -12.32
CA VAL A 38 4.88 -9.44 -11.09
C VAL A 38 4.14 -8.32 -10.36
N LEU A 39 4.74 -7.14 -10.18
CA LEU A 39 4.10 -5.99 -9.54
C LEU A 39 2.89 -5.51 -10.35
N GLU A 40 2.99 -5.49 -11.67
CA GLU A 40 1.89 -5.15 -12.58
C GLU A 40 0.72 -6.14 -12.46
N GLU A 41 1.00 -7.45 -12.48
CA GLU A 41 -0.03 -8.48 -12.31
C GLU A 41 -0.70 -8.41 -10.94
N CYS A 42 0.08 -8.13 -9.91
CA CYS A 42 -0.40 -7.89 -8.56
C CYS A 42 -1.35 -6.69 -8.50
N LEU A 43 -0.97 -5.56 -9.10
CA LEU A 43 -1.84 -4.38 -9.21
C LEU A 43 -3.11 -4.72 -9.99
N ARG A 44 -3.00 -5.44 -11.11
CA ARG A 44 -4.15 -5.85 -11.92
C ARG A 44 -5.15 -6.68 -11.09
N ARG A 45 -4.68 -7.59 -10.25
CA ARG A 45 -5.52 -8.38 -9.33
C ARG A 45 -6.09 -7.55 -8.19
N GLY A 46 -5.34 -6.58 -7.67
CA GLY A 46 -5.76 -5.70 -6.60
C GLY A 46 -6.71 -4.58 -7.04
N ARG A 47 -6.76 -4.28 -8.35
CA ARG A 47 -7.51 -3.16 -8.93
C ARG A 47 -8.96 -3.07 -8.47
N PRO A 48 -9.79 -4.14 -8.46
CA PRO A 48 -11.17 -4.03 -8.01
C PRO A 48 -11.31 -3.56 -6.56
N GLY A 49 -10.39 -3.99 -5.68
CA GLY A 49 -10.36 -3.55 -4.29
C GLY A 49 -9.95 -2.09 -4.16
N LEU A 50 -8.94 -1.64 -4.92
CA LEU A 50 -8.54 -0.22 -4.97
C LEU A 50 -9.67 0.67 -5.51
N ASP A 51 -10.34 0.23 -6.56
CA ASP A 51 -11.43 0.99 -7.19
C ASP A 51 -12.62 1.15 -6.25
N ALA A 52 -12.95 0.12 -5.46
CA ALA A 52 -13.97 0.18 -4.42
C ALA A 52 -13.64 1.22 -3.32
N GLN A 53 -12.36 1.51 -3.09
CA GLN A 53 -11.94 2.52 -2.11
C GLN A 53 -12.04 3.96 -2.61
N ARG A 54 -12.26 4.18 -3.92
CA ARG A 54 -12.28 5.53 -4.52
C ARG A 54 -13.51 6.35 -4.16
N GLN A 55 -14.56 5.69 -3.69
CA GLN A 55 -15.85 6.34 -3.45
C GLN A 55 -16.37 5.95 -2.07
N SER A 56 -17.18 6.83 -1.48
CA SER A 56 -17.88 6.53 -0.22
C SER A 56 -19.09 7.42 -0.04
N GLY A 57 -20.26 6.79 0.09
CA GLY A 57 -21.50 7.47 0.47
C GLY A 57 -21.60 7.81 1.96
N LEU A 58 -20.59 7.46 2.77
CA LEU A 58 -20.60 7.72 4.21
C LEU A 58 -20.23 9.19 4.50
N PRO A 59 -20.64 9.73 5.66
CA PRO A 59 -20.08 10.97 6.20
C PRO A 59 -18.55 10.86 6.36
N LEU A 60 -17.82 11.98 6.23
CA LEU A 60 -16.36 12.02 6.28
C LEU A 60 -15.74 11.15 7.38
N ALA A 61 -16.14 11.32 8.64
CA ALA A 61 -15.55 10.59 9.75
C ALA A 61 -15.64 9.06 9.57
N ALA A 62 -16.83 8.55 9.24
CA ALA A 62 -17.04 7.13 8.99
C ALA A 62 -16.33 6.64 7.72
N SER A 63 -16.24 7.49 6.68
CA SER A 63 -15.55 7.19 5.43
C SER A 63 -14.04 7.03 5.59
N ILE A 64 -13.42 7.91 6.38
CA ILE A 64 -11.98 7.88 6.70
C ILE A 64 -11.64 6.68 7.57
N HIS A 65 -12.48 6.40 8.58
CA HIS A 65 -12.31 5.22 9.42
C HIS A 65 -12.41 3.92 8.60
N ALA A 66 -13.45 3.80 7.78
CA ALA A 66 -13.61 2.64 6.89
C ALA A 66 -12.42 2.48 5.94
N TYR A 67 -11.91 3.57 5.35
CA TYR A 67 -10.70 3.53 4.53
C TYR A 67 -9.50 2.97 5.30
N ALA A 68 -9.24 3.52 6.49
CA ALA A 68 -8.09 3.17 7.32
C ALA A 68 -8.15 1.70 7.75
N ALA A 69 -9.33 1.23 8.19
CA ALA A 69 -9.57 -0.16 8.55
C ALA A 69 -9.36 -1.10 7.36
N ASP A 70 -9.92 -0.77 6.18
CA ASP A 70 -9.76 -1.59 4.97
C ASP A 70 -8.31 -1.65 4.50
N LEU A 71 -7.57 -0.53 4.58
CA LEU A 71 -6.14 -0.50 4.24
C LEU A 71 -5.33 -1.40 5.18
N VAL A 72 -5.53 -1.27 6.49
CA VAL A 72 -4.85 -2.11 7.49
C VAL A 72 -5.21 -3.59 7.29
N ALA A 73 -6.48 -3.91 7.04
CA ALA A 73 -6.91 -5.26 6.74
C ALA A 73 -6.24 -5.80 5.46
N ALA A 74 -6.16 -5.00 4.40
CA ALA A 74 -5.49 -5.40 3.16
C ALA A 74 -3.98 -5.63 3.34
N MET A 75 -3.34 -4.80 4.17
CA MET A 75 -1.92 -4.92 4.52
C MET A 75 -1.62 -6.18 5.34
N THR A 76 -2.55 -6.58 6.21
CA THR A 76 -2.33 -7.60 7.24
C THR A 76 -2.95 -8.97 6.95
N ALA A 77 -3.90 -9.05 6.02
CA ALA A 77 -4.65 -10.27 5.69
C ALA A 77 -3.75 -11.47 5.37
N GLU A 78 -4.13 -12.65 5.83
CA GLU A 78 -3.47 -13.92 5.52
C GLU A 78 -3.84 -14.41 4.11
N LYS A 79 -3.20 -13.82 3.10
CA LYS A 79 -3.33 -14.22 1.68
C LYS A 79 -2.02 -14.79 1.15
N SER A 80 -2.10 -15.52 0.04
CA SER A 80 -0.92 -16.01 -0.69
C SER A 80 -0.01 -14.87 -1.16
N VAL A 81 -0.58 -13.69 -1.47
CA VAL A 81 0.15 -12.44 -1.70
C VAL A 81 -0.55 -11.33 -0.91
N ARG A 82 0.15 -10.74 0.06
CA ARG A 82 -0.37 -9.67 0.92
C ARG A 82 0.03 -8.30 0.37
N LEU A 83 -0.80 -7.28 0.57
CA LEU A 83 -0.42 -5.91 0.19
C LEU A 83 0.86 -5.47 0.89
N GLY A 84 1.03 -5.81 2.18
CA GLY A 84 2.25 -5.50 2.92
C GLY A 84 3.51 -6.17 2.35
N ASP A 85 3.41 -7.36 1.77
CA ASP A 85 4.56 -8.02 1.12
C ASP A 85 4.92 -7.31 -0.18
N MET A 86 3.93 -6.85 -0.94
CA MET A 86 4.13 -6.08 -2.17
C MET A 86 4.75 -4.71 -1.88
N VAL A 87 4.26 -4.00 -0.86
CA VAL A 87 4.83 -2.73 -0.40
C VAL A 87 6.28 -2.93 0.05
N ALA A 88 6.57 -3.95 0.86
CA ALA A 88 7.92 -4.23 1.32
C ALA A 88 8.87 -4.58 0.17
N LEU A 89 8.42 -5.40 -0.80
CA LEU A 89 9.19 -5.72 -1.99
C LEU A 89 9.49 -4.46 -2.82
N SER A 90 8.46 -3.65 -3.09
CA SER A 90 8.61 -2.41 -3.85
C SER A 90 9.57 -1.43 -3.20
N LEU A 91 9.49 -1.24 -1.87
CA LEU A 91 10.43 -0.38 -1.14
C LEU A 91 11.86 -0.94 -1.17
N ALA A 92 12.03 -2.24 -0.92
CA ALA A 92 13.34 -2.86 -0.93
C ALA A 92 14.01 -2.77 -2.31
N GLU A 93 13.27 -3.09 -3.37
CA GLU A 93 13.78 -3.04 -4.75
C GLU A 93 14.01 -1.58 -5.20
N GLY A 94 13.09 -0.66 -4.88
CA GLY A 94 13.19 0.75 -5.23
C GLY A 94 14.32 1.51 -4.53
N PHE A 95 14.68 1.12 -3.29
CA PHE A 95 15.82 1.70 -2.58
C PHE A 95 17.16 1.15 -3.05
N LEU A 96 17.22 -0.12 -3.44
CA LEU A 96 18.46 -0.76 -3.85
C LEU A 96 18.83 -0.47 -5.31
N ASP A 97 17.84 -0.20 -6.15
CA ASP A 97 18.02 -0.10 -7.58
C ASP A 97 17.15 1.03 -8.17
N PRO A 98 17.77 2.15 -8.62
CA PRO A 98 17.04 3.28 -9.19
C PRO A 98 16.13 2.90 -10.36
N ALA A 99 16.43 1.80 -11.06
CA ALA A 99 15.61 1.30 -12.15
C ALA A 99 14.24 0.75 -11.70
N TYR A 100 14.09 0.47 -10.39
CA TYR A 100 12.85 0.04 -9.75
C TYR A 100 12.15 1.15 -8.96
N SER A 101 12.80 2.31 -8.78
CA SER A 101 12.24 3.44 -8.03
C SER A 101 10.89 3.90 -8.59
N ARG A 102 10.76 4.01 -9.92
CA ARG A 102 9.51 4.38 -10.60
C ARG A 102 8.44 3.27 -10.52
N PRO A 103 8.69 2.02 -10.96
CA PRO A 103 7.75 0.92 -10.78
C PRO A 103 7.23 0.73 -9.34
N ALA A 104 8.09 0.90 -8.34
CA ALA A 104 7.71 0.80 -6.93
C ALA A 104 6.65 1.84 -6.53
N LEU A 105 6.77 3.06 -7.07
CA LEU A 105 5.79 4.13 -6.88
C LEU A 105 4.53 3.86 -7.70
N ASP A 106 4.69 3.61 -9.00
CA ASP A 106 3.61 3.52 -9.98
C ASP A 106 2.65 2.37 -9.70
N PHE A 107 3.14 1.25 -9.18
CA PHE A 107 2.32 0.04 -9.02
C PHE A 107 1.70 -0.13 -7.63
N ILE A 108 2.25 0.50 -6.60
CA ILE A 108 1.80 0.27 -5.22
C ILE A 108 1.41 1.58 -4.51
N LEU A 109 2.35 2.52 -4.40
CA LEU A 109 2.13 3.71 -3.58
C LEU A 109 1.15 4.69 -4.23
N GLU A 110 1.41 5.07 -5.48
CA GLU A 110 0.59 6.06 -6.18
C GLU A 110 -0.86 5.57 -6.40
N PRO A 111 -1.14 4.31 -6.78
CA PRO A 111 -2.52 3.82 -6.88
C PRO A 111 -3.29 3.86 -5.55
N THR A 112 -2.60 3.64 -4.43
CA THR A 112 -3.21 3.73 -3.08
C THR A 112 -3.56 5.18 -2.75
N LEU A 113 -2.62 6.11 -2.97
CA LEU A 113 -2.84 7.53 -2.72
C LEU A 113 -3.91 8.11 -3.63
N GLN A 114 -3.85 7.85 -4.93
CA GLN A 114 -4.84 8.28 -5.92
C GLN A 114 -6.23 7.72 -5.65
N GLY A 115 -6.32 6.55 -5.00
CA GLY A 115 -7.58 5.97 -4.54
C GLY A 115 -8.22 6.83 -3.47
N LEU A 116 -7.46 7.15 -2.42
CA LEU A 116 -7.92 8.02 -1.35
C LEU A 116 -8.16 9.46 -1.82
N GLU A 117 -7.31 10.01 -2.68
CA GLU A 117 -7.50 11.35 -3.26
C GLU A 117 -8.85 11.47 -3.97
N ALA A 118 -9.27 10.45 -4.71
CA ALA A 118 -10.58 10.42 -5.34
C ALA A 118 -11.73 10.44 -4.30
N ARG A 119 -11.61 9.65 -3.24
CA ARG A 119 -12.58 9.64 -2.13
C ARG A 119 -12.63 11.01 -1.44
N LEU A 120 -11.48 11.61 -1.15
CA LEU A 120 -11.39 12.93 -0.53
C LEU A 120 -11.96 14.03 -1.43
N ALA A 121 -11.81 13.92 -2.74
CA ALA A 121 -12.43 14.86 -3.68
C ALA A 121 -13.97 14.84 -3.58
N GLU A 122 -14.59 13.66 -3.38
CA GLU A 122 -16.04 13.56 -3.13
C GLU A 122 -16.45 14.23 -1.81
N HIS A 123 -15.63 14.14 -0.77
CA HIS A 123 -15.89 14.82 0.51
C HIS A 123 -15.68 16.34 0.41
N ALA A 124 -14.65 16.80 -0.31
CA ALA A 124 -14.47 18.22 -0.61
C ALA A 124 -15.65 18.80 -1.39
N ALA A 125 -16.15 18.07 -2.40
CA ALA A 125 -17.33 18.48 -3.17
C ALA A 125 -18.61 18.59 -2.33
N ARG A 126 -18.69 17.85 -1.21
CA ARG A 126 -19.77 17.94 -0.23
C ARG A 126 -19.57 19.05 0.83
N GLY A 127 -18.44 19.75 0.80
CA GLY A 127 -18.10 20.75 1.82
C GLY A 127 -17.73 20.14 3.18
N GLU A 128 -17.37 18.85 3.22
CA GLU A 128 -17.00 18.15 4.46
C GLU A 128 -15.53 18.37 4.83
N LEU A 129 -14.71 18.82 3.88
CA LEU A 129 -13.30 19.19 4.10
C LEU A 129 -13.14 20.71 4.14
N ARG A 130 -12.11 21.18 4.85
CA ARG A 130 -11.71 22.60 4.86
C ARG A 130 -11.42 23.11 3.46
N GLU A 131 -11.66 24.40 3.25
CA GLU A 131 -11.35 25.05 1.98
C GLU A 131 -9.83 25.05 1.72
N GLY A 132 -9.43 24.74 0.47
CA GLY A 132 -8.04 24.76 0.04
C GLY A 132 -7.18 23.56 0.50
N VAL A 133 -7.79 22.49 1.00
CA VAL A 133 -7.05 21.26 1.37
C VAL A 133 -6.35 20.66 0.14
N ASP A 134 -5.04 20.46 0.25
CA ASP A 134 -4.26 19.63 -0.68
C ASP A 134 -4.60 18.14 -0.42
N LEU A 135 -5.37 17.55 -1.33
CA LEU A 135 -5.87 16.18 -1.19
C LEU A 135 -4.75 15.13 -1.21
N ARG A 136 -3.67 15.38 -1.98
CA ARG A 136 -2.50 14.48 -2.01
C ARG A 136 -1.79 14.50 -0.67
N MET A 137 -1.59 15.70 -0.10
CA MET A 137 -0.98 15.84 1.22
C MET A 137 -1.84 15.20 2.32
N ALA A 138 -3.16 15.41 2.29
CA ALA A 138 -4.09 14.79 3.22
C ALA A 138 -4.04 13.26 3.13
N ALA A 139 -4.03 12.71 1.90
CA ALA A 139 -3.92 11.28 1.67
C ALA A 139 -2.61 10.70 2.21
N LEU A 140 -1.48 11.37 1.96
CA LEU A 140 -0.16 10.98 2.48
C LEU A 140 -0.15 10.94 4.01
N ILE A 141 -0.72 11.95 4.66
CA ILE A 141 -0.75 12.04 6.13
C ILE A 141 -1.58 10.92 6.75
N LEU A 142 -2.69 10.51 6.14
CA LEU A 142 -3.49 9.38 6.62
C LEU A 142 -2.78 8.03 6.38
N VAL A 143 -2.28 7.80 5.16
CA VAL A 143 -1.75 6.49 4.73
C VAL A 143 -0.42 6.16 5.39
N SER A 144 0.47 7.13 5.54
CA SER A 144 1.85 6.92 6.00
C SER A 144 1.96 6.20 7.36
N PRO A 145 1.30 6.66 8.45
CA PRO A 145 1.40 6.00 9.74
C PRO A 145 0.84 4.58 9.72
N LEU A 146 -0.29 4.35 9.03
CA LEU A 146 -0.92 3.03 8.91
C LEU A 146 -0.02 2.04 8.17
N MET A 147 0.54 2.47 7.04
CA MET A 147 1.40 1.63 6.22
C MET A 147 2.72 1.31 6.94
N LEU A 148 3.36 2.32 7.56
CA LEU A 148 4.59 2.13 8.32
C LEU A 148 4.38 1.19 9.51
N ALA A 149 3.29 1.34 10.24
CA ALA A 149 2.97 0.48 11.37
C ALA A 149 2.76 -0.98 10.93
N CYS A 150 2.04 -1.21 9.83
CA CYS A 150 1.86 -2.56 9.28
C CYS A 150 3.21 -3.19 8.90
N LEU A 151 4.05 -2.44 8.18
CA LEU A 151 5.41 -2.88 7.80
C LEU A 151 6.27 -3.20 9.02
N HIS A 152 6.22 -2.34 10.04
CA HIS A 152 6.93 -2.56 11.29
C HIS A 152 6.43 -3.83 11.99
N GLN A 153 5.13 -3.96 12.22
CA GLN A 153 4.56 -5.06 13.02
C GLN A 153 4.69 -6.41 12.32
N GLN A 154 4.46 -6.48 11.01
CA GLN A 154 4.44 -7.75 10.27
C GLN A 154 5.73 -8.03 9.50
N GLN A 155 6.20 -7.08 8.68
CA GLN A 155 7.33 -7.33 7.79
C GLN A 155 8.68 -7.19 8.51
N LEU A 156 8.79 -6.37 9.56
CA LEU A 156 10.00 -6.26 10.38
C LEU A 156 9.91 -7.04 11.69
N ASP A 157 8.84 -7.83 11.86
CA ASP A 157 8.58 -8.65 13.05
C ASP A 157 8.52 -7.85 14.37
N GLY A 158 8.19 -6.56 14.26
CA GLY A 158 8.09 -5.62 15.37
C GLY A 158 7.04 -6.02 16.40
N ARG A 159 6.07 -6.87 16.04
CA ARG A 159 5.10 -7.46 16.99
C ARG A 159 5.73 -8.27 18.12
N HIS A 160 6.95 -8.77 17.95
CA HIS A 160 7.69 -9.49 19.00
C HIS A 160 8.70 -8.61 19.74
N VAL A 161 8.92 -7.38 19.27
CA VAL A 161 9.89 -6.41 19.84
C VAL A 161 9.17 -5.28 20.59
N ARG A 162 8.21 -4.64 19.92
CA ARG A 162 7.38 -3.56 20.43
C ARG A 162 5.99 -3.64 19.79
N PRO A 163 5.08 -4.43 20.39
CA PRO A 163 3.72 -4.56 19.89
C PRO A 163 3.00 -3.22 19.80
N LEU A 164 2.19 -3.05 18.75
CA LEU A 164 1.32 -1.89 18.57
C LEU A 164 -0.09 -2.39 18.24
N ALA A 165 -1.09 -1.91 18.97
CA ALA A 165 -2.49 -2.16 18.65
C ALA A 165 -2.86 -1.34 17.40
N LEU A 166 -3.11 -2.02 16.29
CA LEU A 166 -3.41 -1.35 15.02
C LEU A 166 -4.78 -0.66 15.04
N ASP A 167 -5.72 -1.15 15.84
CA ASP A 167 -7.03 -0.51 16.03
C ASP A 167 -6.89 0.86 16.70
N ASP A 168 -6.11 0.95 17.79
CA ASP A 168 -5.81 2.23 18.47
C ASP A 168 -5.11 3.22 17.52
N LEU A 169 -4.25 2.71 16.63
CA LEU A 169 -3.60 3.53 15.61
C LEU A 169 -4.59 4.05 14.57
N ILE A 170 -5.54 3.23 14.12
CA ILE A 170 -6.60 3.63 13.18
C ILE A 170 -7.39 4.79 13.80
N GLU A 171 -7.85 4.64 15.04
CA GLU A 171 -8.61 5.69 15.73
C GLU A 171 -7.80 6.99 15.84
N SER A 172 -6.56 6.90 16.33
CA SER A 172 -5.68 8.07 16.49
C SER A 172 -5.39 8.77 15.16
N ALA A 173 -5.16 8.01 14.09
CA ALA A 173 -4.88 8.57 12.76
C ALA A 173 -6.14 9.24 12.17
N CYS A 174 -7.31 8.65 12.36
CA CYS A 174 -8.58 9.22 11.90
C CYS A 174 -8.92 10.50 12.66
N GLU A 175 -8.78 10.52 13.98
CA GLU A 175 -9.01 11.71 14.80
C GLU A 175 -8.08 12.86 14.37
N ALA A 176 -6.77 12.59 14.25
CA ALA A 176 -5.79 13.58 13.80
C ALA A 176 -6.11 14.09 12.38
N PHE A 177 -6.54 13.21 11.48
CA PHE A 177 -6.94 13.59 10.11
C PHE A 177 -8.16 14.52 10.13
N LEU A 178 -9.22 14.16 10.87
CA LEU A 178 -10.44 14.94 10.95
C LEU A 178 -10.19 16.30 11.59
N HIS A 179 -9.37 16.36 12.64
CA HIS A 179 -8.97 17.62 13.24
C HIS A 179 -8.15 18.51 12.30
N ALA A 180 -7.32 17.93 11.43
CA ALA A 180 -6.47 18.67 10.49
C ALA A 180 -7.24 19.16 9.25
N PHE A 181 -8.10 18.32 8.68
CA PHE A 181 -8.68 18.52 7.35
C PHE A 181 -10.21 18.56 7.31
N GLY A 182 -10.88 18.02 8.33
CA GLY A 182 -12.33 18.08 8.43
C GLY A 182 -12.80 19.51 8.65
N GLN A 183 -13.90 19.86 7.99
CA GLN A 183 -14.64 21.06 8.34
C GLN A 183 -15.09 20.89 9.80
N GLY A 184 -14.71 21.81 10.68
CA GLY A 184 -15.11 21.73 12.10
C GLY A 184 -16.64 21.70 12.20
N ASP A 185 -17.18 21.01 13.21
CA ASP A 185 -18.60 21.12 13.53
C ASP A 185 -18.92 22.61 13.71
N ALA A 186 -19.82 23.13 12.87
CA ALA A 186 -20.36 24.47 13.01
C ALA A 186 -21.23 24.58 14.27
#